data_AF-A0AAC9HLY4-F1
#
_entry.id   AF-A0AAC9HLY4-F1
#
_cell.length_a   1.000
_cell.length_b   1.000
_cell.length_c   1.000
_cell.angle_alpha   90.00
_cell.angle_beta   90.00
_cell.angle_gamma   90.00
#
_symmetry.space_group_name_H-M   'P 1'
#
loop_
_entity.id
_entity.type
_entity.pdbx_description
1 polymer ?
#
loop_
_entity_poly.entity_id
_entity_poly.type
_entity_poly.pdbx_seq_one_letter_code
_entity_poly.pdbx_strand_id
1 'polypeptide(L)'
;MKSVETIVAAVRASLDDVTPSEMAAYRELILGELLPPLTEAASGSASPELHTAVALLHEVAEDLARAWTRLEAAGHHAESYAQSVLGSDPAAPQAIIPTTDPATGAPAPRPSPKAPEQPASTTPARELTEQESADWAARQRVRLPPRVQGSKTTGRYRDASGEEYEIVSGADAECDRVNEHFRDHGPIPQSKLPNSLSRHVEIKTAYRMVEEGCSRADLVINHRMCARALYNCERIVPRILYVEQILIIHDPVKTHVIKGRRTR
;
A
#
# COMPACT_ATOMS: atom_id res chain seq x y z
N MET A 1 15.57 -0.58 35.84
CA MET A 1 14.16 -0.97 35.69
C MET A 1 13.50 0.00 34.73
N LYS A 2 12.80 -0.47 33.70
CA LYS A 2 12.04 0.43 32.82
C LYS A 2 10.85 1.00 33.61
N SER A 3 10.52 2.29 33.44
CA SER A 3 9.33 2.87 34.10
C SER A 3 8.06 2.18 33.59
N VAL A 4 7.02 2.10 34.43
CA VAL A 4 5.72 1.53 34.06
C VAL A 4 5.16 2.21 32.80
N GLU A 5 5.37 3.53 32.66
CA GLU A 5 5.03 4.32 31.46
C GLU A 5 5.71 3.80 30.19
N THR A 6 7.00 3.46 30.27
CA THR A 6 7.76 2.94 29.13
C THR A 6 7.22 1.58 28.68
N ILE A 7 6.79 0.74 29.63
CA ILE A 7 6.23 -0.59 29.34
C ILE A 7 4.84 -0.44 28.71
N VAL A 8 3.99 0.44 29.25
CA VAL A 8 2.64 0.70 28.72
C VAL A 8 2.71 1.33 27.33
N ALA A 9 3.61 2.29 27.12
CA ALA A 9 3.84 2.87 25.79
C ALA A 9 4.36 1.83 24.78
N ALA A 10 5.24 0.93 25.20
CA ALA A 10 5.71 -0.16 24.35
C ALA A 10 4.62 -1.19 24.04
N VAL A 11 3.75 -1.51 24.99
CA VAL A 11 2.59 -2.39 24.77
C VAL A 11 1.59 -1.72 23.82
N ARG A 12 1.31 -0.42 23.98
CA ARG A 12 0.47 0.35 23.06
C ARG A 12 1.06 0.36 21.65
N ALA A 13 2.35 0.67 21.51
CA ALA A 13 3.04 0.63 20.24
C ALA A 13 3.07 -0.78 19.61
N SER A 14 3.19 -1.84 20.43
CA SER A 14 3.17 -3.22 19.95
C SER A 14 1.77 -3.69 19.53
N LEU A 15 0.72 -3.20 20.21
CA LEU A 15 -0.68 -3.41 19.82
C LEU A 15 -1.04 -2.61 18.56
N ASP A 16 -0.42 -1.45 18.37
CA ASP A 16 -0.53 -0.68 17.12
C ASP A 16 0.24 -1.34 15.96
N ASP A 17 1.36 -2.03 16.25
CA ASP A 17 2.17 -2.76 15.26
C ASP A 17 1.53 -4.09 14.81
N VAL A 18 0.78 -4.77 15.69
CA VAL A 18 -0.05 -5.93 15.35
C VAL A 18 -1.43 -5.42 14.96
N THR A 19 -1.59 -4.98 13.71
CA THR A 19 -2.78 -4.18 13.40
C THR A 19 -4.06 -5.02 13.47
N PRO A 20 -5.09 -4.61 14.23
CA PRO A 20 -6.42 -5.23 14.21
C PRO A 20 -6.95 -5.44 12.79
N SER A 21 -6.64 -4.48 11.91
CA SER A 21 -7.00 -4.53 10.50
C SER A 21 -6.37 -5.68 9.74
N GLU A 22 -5.15 -6.11 10.09
CA GLU A 22 -4.50 -7.24 9.42
C GLU A 22 -5.10 -8.57 9.88
N MET A 23 -5.29 -8.78 11.18
CA MET A 23 -5.96 -10.00 11.66
C MET A 23 -7.40 -10.09 11.14
N ALA A 24 -8.13 -8.96 11.12
CA ALA A 24 -9.46 -8.88 10.54
C ALA A 24 -9.45 -9.13 9.02
N ALA A 25 -8.48 -8.58 8.29
CA ALA A 25 -8.36 -8.80 6.84
C ALA A 25 -8.00 -10.26 6.51
N TYR A 26 -7.11 -10.90 7.27
CA TYR A 26 -6.82 -12.33 7.09
C TYR A 26 -8.04 -13.19 7.41
N ARG A 27 -8.78 -12.86 8.48
CA ARG A 27 -10.04 -13.54 8.80
C ARG A 27 -11.09 -13.37 7.71
N GLU A 28 -11.26 -12.16 7.18
CA GLU A 28 -12.19 -11.85 6.09
C GLU A 28 -11.78 -12.57 4.79
N LEU A 29 -10.49 -12.60 4.46
CA LEU A 29 -9.96 -13.37 3.33
C LEU A 29 -10.29 -14.86 3.48
N ILE A 30 -10.04 -15.44 4.66
CA ILE A 30 -10.30 -16.86 4.91
C ILE A 30 -11.80 -17.17 4.80
N LEU A 31 -12.65 -16.42 5.50
CA LEU A 31 -14.10 -16.67 5.55
C LEU A 31 -14.83 -16.28 4.27
N GLY A 32 -14.38 -15.23 3.59
CA GLY A 32 -15.06 -14.62 2.45
C GLY A 32 -14.55 -15.08 1.08
N GLU A 33 -13.25 -15.30 0.92
CA GLU A 33 -12.67 -15.68 -0.38
C GLU A 33 -12.26 -17.16 -0.45
N LEU A 34 -11.65 -17.71 0.62
CA LEU A 34 -11.05 -19.05 0.56
C LEU A 34 -12.02 -20.17 0.95
N LEU A 35 -12.76 -20.02 2.04
CA LEU A 35 -13.64 -21.07 2.57
C LEU A 35 -14.85 -21.38 1.68
N PRO A 36 -15.55 -20.42 1.06
CA PRO A 36 -16.74 -20.73 0.27
C PRO A 36 -16.47 -21.70 -0.90
N PRO A 37 -15.50 -21.46 -1.81
CA PRO A 37 -15.24 -22.38 -2.91
C PRO A 37 -14.65 -23.72 -2.43
N LEU A 38 -13.88 -23.74 -1.34
CA LEU A 38 -13.35 -24.99 -0.77
C LEU A 38 -14.44 -25.84 -0.12
N THR A 39 -15.43 -25.22 0.53
CA THR A 39 -16.57 -25.91 1.14
C THR A 39 -17.50 -26.48 0.06
N GLU A 40 -17.72 -25.73 -1.02
CA GLU A 40 -18.45 -26.22 -2.20
C GLU A 40 -17.73 -27.42 -2.82
N ALA A 41 -16.42 -27.33 -3.05
CA ALA A 41 -15.62 -28.44 -3.55
C ALA A 41 -15.61 -29.65 -2.60
N ALA A 42 -15.56 -29.42 -1.28
CA ALA A 42 -15.59 -30.48 -0.28
C ALA A 42 -16.93 -31.23 -0.26
N SER A 43 -18.04 -30.54 -0.50
CA SER A 43 -19.40 -31.12 -0.48
C SER A 43 -19.60 -32.23 -1.52
N GLY A 44 -18.88 -32.17 -2.65
CA GLY A 44 -18.90 -33.20 -3.69
C GLY A 44 -17.72 -34.17 -3.65
N SER A 45 -16.82 -34.05 -2.67
CA SER A 45 -15.55 -34.77 -2.63
C SER A 45 -15.50 -35.82 -1.53
N ALA A 46 -14.91 -36.97 -1.85
CA ALA A 46 -14.59 -38.02 -0.88
C ALA A 46 -13.18 -37.87 -0.26
N SER A 47 -12.41 -36.84 -0.62
CA SER A 47 -11.04 -36.65 -0.12
C SER A 47 -11.04 -36.20 1.35
N PRO A 48 -10.54 -37.02 2.30
CA PRO A 48 -10.45 -36.62 3.70
C PRO A 48 -9.46 -35.47 3.92
N GLU A 49 -8.47 -35.31 3.05
CA GLU A 49 -7.50 -34.20 3.12
C GLU A 49 -8.17 -32.85 2.84
N LEU A 50 -9.09 -32.79 1.86
CA LEU A 50 -9.84 -31.57 1.55
C LEU A 50 -10.77 -31.18 2.72
N HIS A 51 -11.49 -32.15 3.28
CA HIS A 51 -12.33 -31.92 4.46
C HIS A 51 -11.51 -31.43 5.66
N THR A 52 -10.32 -32.01 5.86
CA THR A 52 -9.36 -31.58 6.90
C THR A 52 -8.88 -30.15 6.67
N ALA A 53 -8.53 -29.79 5.42
CA ALA A 53 -8.10 -28.44 5.09
C ALA A 53 -9.18 -27.39 5.34
N VAL A 54 -10.44 -27.69 5.01
CA VAL A 54 -11.59 -26.81 5.30
C VAL A 54 -11.78 -26.63 6.80
N ALA A 55 -11.67 -27.69 7.59
CA ALA A 55 -11.78 -27.61 9.05
C ALA A 55 -10.67 -26.74 9.65
N LEU A 56 -9.41 -26.96 9.25
CA LEU A 56 -8.27 -26.17 9.72
C LEU A 56 -8.40 -24.68 9.38
N LEU A 57 -8.93 -24.34 8.20
CA LEU A 57 -9.15 -22.94 7.84
C LEU A 57 -10.23 -22.26 8.70
N HIS A 58 -11.29 -22.98 9.08
CA HIS A 58 -12.27 -22.48 10.05
C HIS A 58 -11.60 -22.24 11.42
N GLU A 59 -10.81 -23.19 11.91
CA GLU A 59 -10.09 -23.08 13.19
C GLU A 59 -9.15 -21.86 13.19
N VAL A 60 -8.38 -21.66 12.12
CA VAL A 60 -7.48 -20.51 11.98
C VAL A 60 -8.26 -19.19 11.99
N ALA A 61 -9.39 -19.10 11.29
CA ALA A 61 -10.21 -17.88 11.29
C ALA A 61 -10.75 -17.54 12.68
N GLU A 62 -11.12 -18.56 13.47
CA GLU A 62 -11.53 -18.39 14.85
C GLU A 62 -10.37 -18.04 15.79
N ASP A 63 -9.21 -18.68 15.61
CA ASP A 63 -8.02 -18.41 16.42
C ASP A 63 -7.52 -16.99 16.23
N LEU A 64 -7.58 -16.45 15.00
CA LEU A 64 -7.29 -15.04 14.74
C LEU A 64 -8.23 -14.12 15.52
N ALA A 65 -9.53 -14.42 15.55
CA ALA A 65 -10.49 -13.65 16.33
C ALA A 65 -10.23 -13.75 17.84
N ARG A 66 -9.96 -14.96 18.35
CA ARG A 66 -9.63 -15.19 19.77
C ARG A 66 -8.34 -14.49 20.18
N ALA A 67 -7.30 -14.55 19.35
CA ALA A 67 -6.03 -13.89 19.59
C ALA A 67 -6.21 -12.37 19.69
N TRP A 68 -7.01 -11.80 18.80
CA TRP A 68 -7.34 -10.38 18.83
C TRP A 68 -8.05 -9.97 20.13
N THR A 69 -9.12 -10.65 20.52
CA THR A 69 -9.84 -10.35 21.77
C THR A 69 -8.93 -10.45 23.00
N ARG A 70 -7.99 -11.41 23.04
CA ARG A 70 -7.02 -11.53 24.14
C ARG A 70 -6.03 -10.37 24.17
N LEU A 71 -5.56 -9.92 23.00
CA LEU A 71 -4.67 -8.77 22.88
C LEU A 71 -5.37 -7.49 23.34
N GLU A 72 -6.62 -7.26 22.93
CA GLU A 72 -7.43 -6.14 23.43
C GLU A 72 -7.57 -6.19 24.95
N ALA A 73 -7.94 -7.34 25.51
CA ALA A 73 -8.09 -7.48 26.96
C ALA A 73 -6.77 -7.18 27.70
N ALA A 74 -5.65 -7.68 27.19
CA ALA A 74 -4.32 -7.39 27.74
C ALA A 74 -3.98 -5.88 27.69
N GLY A 75 -4.31 -5.21 26.58
CA GLY A 75 -4.17 -3.76 26.44
C GLY A 75 -4.98 -2.98 27.47
N HIS A 76 -6.28 -3.30 27.62
CA HIS A 76 -7.15 -2.67 28.61
C HIS A 76 -6.65 -2.87 30.05
N HIS A 77 -6.15 -4.06 30.38
CA HIS A 77 -5.57 -4.32 31.70
C HIS A 77 -4.28 -3.53 31.95
N ALA A 78 -3.41 -3.42 30.94
CA ALA A 78 -2.19 -2.63 31.04
C ALA A 78 -2.50 -1.12 31.21
N GLU A 79 -3.49 -0.59 30.50
CA GLU A 79 -3.91 0.80 30.62
C GLU A 79 -4.61 1.10 31.94
N SER A 80 -5.48 0.20 32.40
CA SER A 80 -6.13 0.30 33.71
C SER A 80 -5.09 0.31 34.85
N TYR A 81 -4.04 -0.51 34.73
CA TYR A 81 -2.92 -0.50 35.67
C TYR A 81 -2.11 0.80 35.59
N ALA A 82 -1.86 1.33 34.39
CA ALA A 82 -1.17 2.60 34.21
C ALA A 82 -1.93 3.75 34.88
N GLN A 83 -3.25 3.81 34.68
CA GLN A 83 -4.12 4.83 35.27
C GLN A 83 -4.17 4.73 36.80
N SER A 84 -4.19 3.51 37.35
CA SER A 84 -4.24 3.32 38.80
C SER A 84 -2.92 3.66 39.50
N VAL A 85 -1.78 3.53 38.80
CA VAL A 85 -0.45 3.84 39.35
C VAL A 85 -0.03 5.29 39.11
N LEU A 86 -0.42 5.90 37.98
CA LEU A 86 0.09 7.20 37.54
C LEU A 86 -0.90 8.35 37.77
N GLY A 87 -2.18 8.07 38.02
CA GLY A 87 -3.23 9.09 38.10
C GLY A 87 -3.63 9.63 36.72
N SER A 88 -4.89 10.06 36.58
CA SER A 88 -5.42 10.62 35.33
C SER A 88 -5.14 12.12 35.24
N ASP A 89 -4.41 12.59 34.23
CA ASP A 89 -4.22 14.02 33.98
C ASP A 89 -4.74 14.41 32.57
N PRO A 90 -5.66 15.39 32.45
CA PRO A 90 -6.15 15.89 31.16
C PRO A 90 -5.43 17.19 30.73
N ALA A 91 -5.24 17.35 29.41
CA ALA A 91 -4.95 18.59 28.64
C ALA A 91 -3.52 18.79 28.06
N ALA A 92 -3.47 19.07 26.75
CA ALA A 92 -2.34 19.60 25.96
C ALA A 92 -2.19 21.14 26.13
N PRO A 93 -1.07 21.83 25.77
CA PRO A 93 -0.74 22.18 24.35
C PRO A 93 0.75 22.52 23.96
N GLN A 94 0.99 22.53 22.63
CA GLN A 94 1.96 23.23 21.71
C GLN A 94 3.22 24.01 22.19
N ALA A 95 4.34 23.92 21.41
CA ALA A 95 5.13 25.03 20.82
C ALA A 95 6.34 24.52 19.96
N ILE A 96 6.52 24.91 18.67
CA ILE A 96 7.34 26.00 18.04
C ILE A 96 8.82 25.62 17.68
N ILE A 97 9.23 26.05 16.48
CA ILE A 97 10.42 25.79 15.62
C ILE A 97 11.69 26.55 16.07
N PRO A 98 12.92 26.29 15.53
CA PRO A 98 13.44 27.19 14.46
C PRO A 98 14.37 26.58 13.37
N THR A 99 14.48 27.35 12.28
CA THR A 99 15.19 27.25 10.98
C THR A 99 16.73 27.32 11.03
N THR A 100 17.43 26.83 9.98
CA THR A 100 18.58 27.52 9.31
C THR A 100 19.03 26.80 8.01
N ASP A 101 19.36 27.60 6.99
CA ASP A 101 19.98 27.29 5.69
C ASP A 101 21.14 28.32 5.53
N PRO A 102 22.29 28.07 4.84
CA PRO A 102 22.34 28.32 3.39
C PRO A 102 23.42 27.56 2.53
N ALA A 103 23.07 27.35 1.25
CA ALA A 103 23.80 27.47 -0.03
C ALA A 103 25.32 27.17 -0.21
N THR A 104 25.68 26.43 -1.28
CA THR A 104 26.32 26.90 -2.56
C THR A 104 27.22 25.83 -3.23
N GLY A 105 27.10 25.65 -4.57
CA GLY A 105 28.26 25.35 -5.44
C GLY A 105 28.19 24.14 -6.38
N ALA A 106 27.92 24.37 -7.66
CA ALA A 106 28.17 23.45 -8.79
C ALA A 106 29.61 23.61 -9.34
N PRO A 107 30.16 22.60 -10.06
CA PRO A 107 30.32 22.77 -11.51
C PRO A 107 30.15 21.47 -12.35
N ALA A 108 29.92 21.63 -13.65
CA ALA A 108 29.71 20.57 -14.65
C ALA A 108 30.95 20.39 -15.60
N PRO A 109 30.88 19.66 -16.74
CA PRO A 109 31.21 18.23 -16.90
C PRO A 109 32.26 17.95 -18.03
N ARG A 110 32.63 16.68 -18.28
CA ARG A 110 33.27 16.21 -19.55
C ARG A 110 32.91 14.74 -19.90
N PRO A 111 33.05 14.30 -21.18
CA PRO A 111 32.11 13.35 -21.82
C PRO A 111 32.66 11.97 -22.28
N SER A 112 31.70 11.03 -22.50
CA SER A 112 31.58 9.96 -23.53
C SER A 112 32.54 8.75 -23.54
N PRO A 113 32.07 7.49 -23.86
CA PRO A 113 31.58 7.09 -25.20
C PRO A 113 30.35 6.13 -25.30
N LYS A 114 29.77 6.09 -26.52
CA LYS A 114 28.53 5.43 -27.04
C LYS A 114 28.59 3.90 -27.23
N ALA A 115 27.42 3.23 -27.15
CA ALA A 115 26.89 2.19 -28.07
C ALA A 115 25.48 1.69 -27.63
N PRO A 116 24.66 1.02 -28.46
CA PRO A 116 23.98 1.45 -29.69
C PRO A 116 22.45 1.68 -29.51
N GLU A 117 21.87 2.37 -30.47
CA GLU A 117 20.51 2.94 -30.51
C GLU A 117 19.36 1.92 -30.64
N GLN A 118 18.37 2.04 -29.74
CA GLN A 118 16.99 1.60 -29.93
C GLN A 118 16.12 2.88 -29.89
N PRO A 119 15.11 3.07 -30.77
CA PRO A 119 14.46 4.36 -30.93
C PRO A 119 13.64 4.73 -29.68
N ALA A 120 14.27 5.48 -28.78
CA ALA A 120 13.60 6.16 -27.70
C ALA A 120 12.88 7.37 -28.30
N SER A 121 11.55 7.37 -28.23
CA SER A 121 10.75 8.58 -28.43
C SER A 121 11.09 9.56 -27.30
N THR A 122 12.14 10.34 -27.46
CA THR A 122 12.55 11.40 -26.53
C THR A 122 11.71 12.65 -26.78
N THR A 123 10.41 12.57 -26.51
CA THR A 123 9.65 13.77 -26.22
C THR A 123 10.01 14.14 -24.77
N PRO A 124 10.59 15.32 -24.50
CA PRO A 124 10.85 15.73 -23.13
C PRO A 124 9.52 15.77 -22.37
N ALA A 125 9.45 15.01 -21.28
CA ALA A 125 8.30 14.98 -20.39
C ALA A 125 7.93 16.42 -20.00
N ARG A 126 6.72 16.85 -20.34
CA ARG A 126 6.23 18.16 -19.89
C ARG A 126 6.09 18.10 -18.38
N GLU A 127 6.84 18.95 -17.67
CA GLU A 127 6.61 19.14 -16.24
C GLU A 127 5.24 19.78 -16.04
N LEU A 128 4.31 19.01 -15.50
CA LEU A 128 2.99 19.47 -15.10
C LEU A 128 3.11 20.15 -13.73
N THR A 129 2.57 21.36 -13.65
CA THR A 129 2.42 22.08 -12.39
C THR A 129 1.48 21.31 -11.46
N GLU A 130 1.60 21.56 -10.15
CA GLU A 130 0.68 20.99 -9.15
C GLU A 130 -0.78 21.37 -9.44
N GLN A 131 -1.01 22.58 -9.97
CA GLN A 131 -2.35 23.04 -10.35
C GLN A 131 -2.90 22.25 -11.54
N GLU A 132 -2.11 22.04 -12.60
CA GLU A 132 -2.54 21.25 -13.76
C GLU A 132 -2.81 19.78 -13.41
N SER A 133 -2.06 19.24 -12.44
CA SER A 133 -2.30 17.91 -11.84
C SER A 133 -3.63 17.88 -11.09
N ALA A 134 -3.86 18.85 -10.19
CA ALA A 134 -5.11 18.95 -9.44
C ALA A 134 -6.35 19.15 -10.33
N ASP A 135 -6.27 20.04 -11.32
CA ASP A 135 -7.38 20.33 -12.24
C ASP A 135 -7.72 19.11 -13.09
N TRP A 136 -6.70 18.39 -13.57
CA TRP A 136 -6.91 17.13 -14.28
C TRP A 136 -7.54 16.09 -13.35
N ALA A 137 -7.04 15.94 -12.12
CA ALA A 137 -7.58 15.01 -11.16
C ALA A 137 -9.06 15.27 -10.84
N ALA A 138 -9.45 16.53 -10.71
CA ALA A 138 -10.84 16.94 -10.53
C ALA A 138 -11.73 16.52 -11.72
N ARG A 139 -11.27 16.71 -12.96
CA ARG A 139 -12.00 16.28 -14.17
C ARG A 139 -12.13 14.77 -14.29
N GLN A 140 -11.12 14.01 -13.87
CA GLN A 140 -11.20 12.55 -13.92
C GLN A 140 -12.08 12.00 -12.80
N ARG A 141 -12.11 12.63 -11.63
CA ARG A 141 -12.92 12.18 -10.50
C ARG A 141 -14.40 12.11 -10.82
N VAL A 142 -14.93 13.06 -11.59
CA VAL A 142 -16.34 13.04 -12.03
C VAL A 142 -16.65 11.95 -13.05
N ARG A 143 -15.62 11.39 -13.70
CA ARG A 143 -15.75 10.29 -14.68
C ARG A 143 -15.60 8.91 -14.04
N LEU A 144 -15.06 8.83 -12.82
CA LEU A 144 -14.94 7.56 -12.12
C LEU A 144 -16.31 7.13 -11.59
N PRO A 145 -16.65 5.83 -11.65
CA PRO A 145 -17.88 5.34 -11.07
C PRO A 145 -17.88 5.57 -9.56
N PRO A 146 -19.05 5.89 -8.96
CA PRO A 146 -19.17 5.97 -7.52
C PRO A 146 -18.83 4.61 -6.92
N ARG A 147 -18.04 4.61 -5.83
CA ARG A 147 -17.70 3.38 -5.14
C ARG A 147 -18.88 2.94 -4.28
N VAL A 148 -19.43 1.78 -4.58
CA VAL A 148 -20.38 1.08 -3.70
C VAL A 148 -19.62 0.10 -2.82
N GLN A 149 -20.16 -0.23 -1.65
CA GLN A 149 -19.51 -1.19 -0.76
C GLN A 149 -19.31 -2.53 -1.49
N GLY A 150 -18.09 -3.09 -1.41
CA GLY A 150 -17.72 -4.33 -2.11
C GLY A 150 -17.34 -4.19 -3.58
N SER A 151 -17.46 -2.99 -4.19
CA SER A 151 -17.01 -2.80 -5.58
C SER A 151 -15.49 -2.68 -5.70
N LYS A 152 -14.96 -3.06 -6.86
CA LYS A 152 -13.56 -2.84 -7.24
C LYS A 152 -13.20 -1.36 -7.20
N THR A 153 -11.95 -1.06 -6.90
CA THR A 153 -11.34 0.26 -7.12
C THR A 153 -11.17 0.47 -8.61
N THR A 154 -11.63 1.61 -9.10
CA THR A 154 -11.38 2.06 -10.47
C THR A 154 -10.51 3.30 -10.40
N GLY A 155 -9.57 3.39 -11.31
CA GLY A 155 -8.75 4.57 -11.50
C GLY A 155 -8.56 4.91 -12.96
N ARG A 156 -8.09 6.13 -13.17
CA ARG A 156 -7.57 6.61 -14.45
C ARG A 156 -6.20 7.22 -14.18
N TYR A 157 -5.20 6.87 -14.97
CA TYR A 157 -3.89 7.50 -14.88
C TYR A 157 -3.53 8.15 -16.20
N ARG A 158 -2.67 9.16 -16.14
CA ARG A 158 -1.97 9.68 -17.31
C ARG A 158 -0.47 9.56 -17.11
N ASP A 159 0.23 9.28 -18.19
CA ASP A 159 1.69 9.23 -18.19
C ASP A 159 2.31 10.61 -18.50
N ALA A 160 3.65 10.64 -18.61
CA ALA A 160 4.42 11.85 -18.92
C ALA A 160 4.18 12.39 -20.34
N SER A 161 3.65 11.58 -21.26
CA SER A 161 3.25 12.00 -22.61
C SER A 161 1.87 12.64 -22.63
N GLY A 162 1.09 12.46 -21.56
CA GLY A 162 -0.28 12.93 -21.42
C GLY A 162 -1.32 11.92 -21.92
N GLU A 163 -0.90 10.71 -22.31
CA GLU A 163 -1.82 9.62 -22.67
C GLU A 163 -2.58 9.15 -21.43
N GLU A 164 -3.89 8.93 -21.55
CA GLU A 164 -4.78 8.53 -20.45
C GLU A 164 -5.16 7.06 -20.57
N TYR A 165 -5.10 6.35 -19.44
CA TYR A 165 -5.42 4.93 -19.34
C TYR A 165 -6.39 4.68 -18.21
N GLU A 166 -7.22 3.65 -18.38
CA GLU A 166 -8.10 3.16 -17.33
C GLU A 166 -7.48 1.96 -16.62
N ILE A 167 -7.74 1.85 -15.32
CA ILE A 167 -7.21 0.77 -14.50
C ILE A 167 -8.21 0.34 -13.44
N VAL A 168 -8.28 -0.95 -13.17
CA VAL A 168 -9.23 -1.53 -12.21
C VAL A 168 -8.51 -2.50 -11.28
N SER A 169 -8.88 -2.49 -10.01
CA SER A 169 -8.33 -3.42 -9.03
C SER A 169 -8.90 -4.82 -9.23
N GLY A 170 -8.14 -5.83 -8.86
CA GLY A 170 -8.58 -7.23 -8.87
C GLY A 170 -7.54 -8.15 -9.48
N ALA A 171 -7.82 -9.45 -9.41
CA ALA A 171 -7.04 -10.48 -10.07
C ALA A 171 -7.33 -10.46 -11.57
N ASP A 172 -6.27 -10.36 -12.36
CA ASP A 172 -6.24 -10.38 -13.82
C ASP A 172 -4.81 -10.72 -14.29
N ALA A 173 -4.61 -10.85 -15.60
CA ALA A 173 -3.29 -11.17 -16.17
C ALA A 173 -2.22 -10.11 -15.84
N GLU A 174 -2.61 -8.87 -15.52
CA GLU A 174 -1.67 -7.84 -15.09
C GLU A 174 -1.21 -8.06 -13.65
N CYS A 175 -2.11 -8.46 -12.75
CA CYS A 175 -1.76 -8.90 -11.41
C CYS A 175 -0.74 -10.06 -11.44
N ASP A 176 -0.89 -11.00 -12.37
CA ASP A 176 0.08 -12.11 -12.52
C ASP A 176 1.46 -11.62 -12.95
N ARG A 177 1.54 -10.70 -13.92
CA ARG A 177 2.81 -10.07 -14.34
C ARG A 177 3.48 -9.28 -13.22
N VAL A 178 2.69 -8.53 -12.44
CA VAL A 178 3.20 -7.82 -11.25
C VAL A 178 3.79 -8.81 -10.24
N ASN A 179 3.10 -9.93 -9.98
CA ASN A 179 3.56 -10.96 -9.07
C ASN A 179 4.85 -11.63 -9.58
N GLU A 180 4.95 -11.90 -10.88
CA GLU A 180 6.15 -12.44 -11.51
C GLU A 180 7.32 -11.45 -11.41
N HIS A 181 7.10 -10.18 -11.73
CA HIS A 181 8.12 -9.14 -11.57
C HIS A 181 8.59 -9.01 -10.12
N PHE A 182 7.70 -9.14 -9.14
CA PHE A 182 8.10 -9.12 -7.73
C PHE A 182 8.86 -10.37 -7.31
N ARG A 183 8.66 -11.51 -7.98
CA ARG A 183 9.44 -12.71 -7.74
C ARG A 183 10.88 -12.53 -8.20
N ASP A 184 11.05 -11.96 -9.38
CA ASP A 184 12.36 -11.88 -10.03
C ASP A 184 13.15 -10.64 -9.63
N HIS A 185 12.45 -9.53 -9.39
CA HIS A 185 13.02 -8.20 -9.25
C HIS A 185 12.44 -7.42 -8.07
N GLY A 186 11.66 -8.07 -7.21
CA GLY A 186 10.93 -7.42 -6.13
C GLY A 186 11.85 -6.90 -5.03
N PRO A 187 11.57 -5.71 -4.47
CA PRO A 187 12.32 -5.15 -3.34
C PRO A 187 12.01 -5.87 -2.01
N ILE A 188 11.06 -6.80 -2.02
CA ILE A 188 10.59 -7.55 -0.84
C ILE A 188 10.44 -9.01 -1.26
N PRO A 189 10.98 -9.98 -0.49
CA PRO A 189 10.80 -11.39 -0.78
C PRO A 189 9.32 -11.75 -0.90
N GLN A 190 8.94 -12.54 -1.93
CA GLN A 190 7.55 -12.89 -2.22
C GLN A 190 6.81 -13.48 -1.00
N SER A 191 7.51 -14.25 -0.16
CA SER A 191 7.01 -14.78 1.13
C SER A 191 6.47 -13.74 2.12
N LYS A 192 6.79 -12.45 1.92
CA LYS A 192 6.42 -11.34 2.81
C LYS A 192 5.44 -10.36 2.17
N LEU A 193 5.13 -10.49 0.88
CA LEU A 193 4.17 -9.63 0.21
C LEU A 193 2.77 -10.27 0.28
N PRO A 194 1.75 -9.57 0.77
CA PRO A 194 0.38 -10.03 0.62
C PRO A 194 0.06 -10.17 -0.88
N ASN A 195 -0.39 -11.36 -1.31
CA ASN A 195 -0.82 -11.63 -2.69
C ASN A 195 -1.92 -10.68 -3.18
N SER A 196 -2.61 -9.99 -2.28
CA SER A 196 -3.64 -9.00 -2.60
C SER A 196 -3.09 -7.67 -3.13
N LEU A 197 -1.83 -7.31 -2.84
CA LEU A 197 -1.30 -6.00 -3.23
C LEU A 197 -1.13 -5.84 -4.74
N SER A 198 -0.75 -6.90 -5.46
CA SER A 198 -0.66 -6.85 -6.92
C SER A 198 -2.00 -6.60 -7.62
N ARG A 199 -3.12 -6.81 -6.90
CA ARG A 199 -4.46 -6.46 -7.37
C ARG A 199 -4.74 -4.96 -7.26
N HIS A 200 -3.96 -4.19 -6.50
CA HIS A 200 -4.22 -2.77 -6.26
C HIS A 200 -3.84 -1.91 -7.47
N VAL A 201 -4.65 -0.90 -7.76
CA VAL A 201 -4.44 -0.01 -8.92
C VAL A 201 -3.14 0.78 -8.82
N GLU A 202 -2.75 1.20 -7.61
CA GLU A 202 -1.51 1.95 -7.37
C GLU A 202 -0.28 1.12 -7.70
N ILE A 203 -0.33 -0.17 -7.37
CA ILE A 203 0.76 -1.12 -7.63
C ILE A 203 0.87 -1.43 -9.12
N LYS A 204 -0.27 -1.70 -9.78
CA LYS A 204 -0.30 -1.91 -11.23
C LYS A 204 0.21 -0.68 -11.99
N THR A 205 -0.22 0.53 -11.63
CA THR A 205 0.29 1.76 -12.24
C THR A 205 1.80 1.93 -12.01
N ALA A 206 2.29 1.71 -10.79
CA ALA A 206 3.73 1.79 -10.51
C ALA A 206 4.55 0.77 -11.32
N TYR A 207 4.02 -0.44 -11.49
CA TYR A 207 4.61 -1.47 -12.32
C TYR A 207 4.67 -1.07 -13.80
N ARG A 208 3.58 -0.56 -14.38
CA ARG A 208 3.56 -0.06 -15.76
C ARG A 208 4.57 1.06 -15.97
N MET A 209 4.68 1.99 -15.02
CA MET A 209 5.70 3.04 -15.10
C MET A 209 7.11 2.46 -15.20
N VAL A 210 7.41 1.37 -14.48
CA VAL A 210 8.70 0.69 -14.54
C VAL A 210 8.90 -0.01 -15.89
N GLU A 211 7.89 -0.74 -16.37
CA GLU A 211 7.97 -1.44 -17.67
C GLU A 211 8.11 -0.48 -18.85
N GLU A 212 7.36 0.61 -18.84
CA GLU A 212 7.29 1.59 -19.93
C GLU A 212 8.41 2.64 -19.83
N GLY A 213 9.19 2.64 -18.74
CA GLY A 213 10.23 3.65 -18.50
C GLY A 213 9.66 5.05 -18.25
N CYS A 214 8.41 5.15 -17.80
CA CYS A 214 7.73 6.42 -17.54
C CYS A 214 8.30 7.11 -16.29
N SER A 215 8.77 8.35 -16.45
CA SER A 215 9.34 9.12 -15.33
C SER A 215 8.28 9.70 -14.39
N ARG A 216 7.06 9.93 -14.87
CA ARG A 216 6.00 10.53 -14.07
C ARG A 216 4.62 10.08 -14.51
N ALA A 217 3.76 9.77 -13.55
CA ALA A 217 2.33 9.58 -13.81
C ALA A 217 1.47 10.28 -12.75
N ASP A 218 0.31 10.77 -13.15
CA ASP A 218 -0.76 11.18 -12.24
C ASP A 218 -1.86 10.09 -12.28
N LEU A 219 -2.29 9.59 -11.12
CA LEU A 219 -3.30 8.55 -10.96
C LEU A 219 -4.45 9.07 -10.12
N VAL A 220 -5.68 8.90 -10.58
CA VAL A 220 -6.91 9.28 -9.87
C VAL A 220 -7.66 8.01 -9.56
N ILE A 221 -8.02 7.82 -8.29
CA ILE A 221 -8.74 6.62 -7.84
C ILE A 221 -10.03 6.99 -7.10
N ASN A 222 -11.01 6.08 -7.14
CA ASN A 222 -12.29 6.20 -6.42
C ASN A 222 -12.27 5.57 -5.02
N HIS A 223 -11.09 5.21 -4.51
CA HIS A 223 -10.91 4.65 -3.18
C HIS A 223 -9.77 5.33 -2.45
N ARG A 224 -9.81 5.33 -1.12
CA ARG A 224 -8.69 5.80 -0.32
C ARG A 224 -7.50 4.89 -0.56
N MET A 225 -6.34 5.49 -0.78
CA MET A 225 -5.10 4.74 -0.89
C MET A 225 -4.84 4.02 0.43
N CYS A 226 -4.45 2.74 0.38
CA CYS A 226 -4.19 2.00 1.61
C CYS A 226 -2.92 2.50 2.31
N ALA A 227 -3.05 2.85 3.59
CA ALA A 227 -1.99 3.48 4.40
C ALA A 227 -1.77 2.82 5.79
N ARG A 228 -2.62 1.85 6.18
CA ARG A 228 -2.68 1.34 7.56
C ARG A 228 -2.12 -0.06 7.80
N ALA A 229 -1.78 -0.81 6.75
CA ALA A 229 -1.16 -2.13 6.88
C ALA A 229 0.39 -2.05 6.85
N LEU A 230 1.08 -3.03 7.44
CA LEU A 230 2.56 -3.16 7.39
C LEU A 230 3.07 -3.16 5.94
N TYR A 231 2.32 -3.81 5.06
CA TYR A 231 2.51 -3.78 3.61
C TYR A 231 1.30 -3.11 2.95
N ASN A 232 1.47 -1.84 2.60
CA ASN A 232 0.44 -1.02 1.97
C ASN A 232 1.02 -0.29 0.76
N CYS A 233 0.17 0.24 -0.11
CA CYS A 233 0.58 0.93 -1.33
C CYS A 233 1.53 2.10 -1.02
N GLU A 234 1.32 2.85 0.07
CA GLU A 234 2.16 4.01 0.44
C GLU A 234 3.61 3.59 0.74
N ARG A 235 3.81 2.38 1.28
CA ARG A 235 5.14 1.84 1.59
C ARG A 235 5.75 1.01 0.47
N ILE A 236 4.91 0.41 -0.38
CA ILE A 236 5.36 -0.50 -1.45
C ILE A 236 5.65 0.25 -2.74
N VAL A 237 4.79 1.17 -3.16
CA VAL A 237 4.98 1.96 -4.41
C VAL A 237 6.37 2.61 -4.49
N PRO A 238 6.90 3.29 -3.45
CA PRO A 238 8.25 3.85 -3.51
C PRO A 238 9.35 2.82 -3.79
N ARG A 239 9.15 1.56 -3.41
CA ARG A 239 10.14 0.49 -3.62
C ARG A 239 10.04 -0.18 -4.99
N ILE A 240 8.88 -0.06 -5.65
CA ILE A 240 8.70 -0.51 -7.03
C ILE A 240 9.38 0.47 -7.98
N LEU A 241 9.08 1.76 -7.80
CA LEU A 241 9.55 2.85 -8.65
C LEU A 241 11.05 3.10 -8.50
N TYR A 242 11.72 3.41 -9.62
CA TYR A 242 13.11 3.88 -9.63
C TYR A 242 13.23 5.30 -9.06
N VAL A 243 14.42 5.66 -8.56
CA VAL A 243 14.69 6.96 -7.91
C VAL A 243 14.27 8.19 -8.72
N GLU A 244 14.30 8.10 -10.06
CA GLU A 244 13.90 9.18 -10.98
C GLU A 244 12.40 9.20 -11.31
N GLN A 245 11.62 8.27 -10.76
CA GLN A 245 10.20 8.11 -11.06
C GLN A 245 9.32 8.71 -9.96
N ILE A 246 8.25 9.39 -10.38
CA ILE A 246 7.29 10.04 -9.48
C ILE A 246 5.86 9.62 -9.84
N LEU A 247 5.16 8.98 -8.90
CA LEU A 247 3.74 8.69 -9.03
C LEU A 247 2.94 9.62 -8.11
N ILE A 248 2.06 10.43 -8.70
CA ILE A 248 1.13 11.28 -7.96
C ILE A 248 -0.22 10.58 -7.91
N ILE A 249 -0.73 10.33 -6.71
CA ILE A 249 -1.98 9.61 -6.52
C ILE A 249 -2.98 10.55 -5.87
N HIS A 250 -4.03 10.88 -6.60
CA HIS A 250 -5.19 11.60 -6.08
C HIS A 250 -6.21 10.58 -5.63
N ASP A 251 -6.39 10.41 -4.33
CA ASP A 251 -7.48 9.64 -3.76
C ASP A 251 -8.67 10.55 -3.38
N PRO A 252 -9.80 10.03 -2.89
CA PRO A 252 -10.95 10.85 -2.50
C PRO A 252 -10.72 11.81 -1.32
N VAL A 253 -9.63 11.66 -0.57
CA VAL A 253 -9.33 12.42 0.65
C VAL A 253 -8.20 13.40 0.41
N LYS A 254 -7.13 12.96 -0.25
CA LYS A 254 -5.91 13.76 -0.45
C LYS A 254 -5.12 13.31 -1.67
N THR A 255 -4.16 14.15 -2.04
CA THR A 255 -3.12 13.82 -3.01
C THR A 255 -1.89 13.28 -2.28
N HIS A 256 -1.28 12.23 -2.84
CA HIS A 256 -0.05 11.61 -2.38
C HIS A 256 1.00 11.79 -3.47
N VAL A 257 2.17 12.31 -3.13
CA VAL A 257 3.30 12.42 -4.07
C VAL A 257 4.33 11.37 -3.69
N ILE A 258 4.49 10.35 -4.52
CA ILE A 258 5.33 9.20 -4.22
C ILE A 258 6.54 9.20 -5.13
N LYS A 259 7.72 9.36 -4.52
CA LYS A 259 9.02 9.26 -5.21
C LYS A 259 9.56 7.85 -5.09
N GLY A 260 10.10 7.32 -6.18
CA GLY A 260 10.77 6.04 -6.18
C GLY A 260 12.05 6.03 -5.35
N ARG A 261 12.45 4.84 -4.94
CA ARG A 261 13.61 4.57 -4.08
C ARG A 261 14.46 3.43 -4.61
N ARG A 262 14.01 2.75 -5.67
CA ARG A 262 14.76 1.65 -6.27
C ARG A 262 15.91 2.21 -7.09
N THR A 263 17.11 1.73 -6.83
CA THR A 263 18.27 1.97 -7.70
C THR A 263 18.21 0.99 -8.88
N ARG A 264 18.67 1.44 -10.05
CA ARG A 264 18.83 0.56 -11.22
C ARG A 264 19.92 -0.47 -10.99
#